data_AF-A0A3B1JUB5-F1
#
_entry.id   AF-A0A3B1JUB5-F1
#
_cell.length_a   1.000
_cell.length_b   1.000
_cell.length_c   1.000
_cell.angle_alpha   90.00
_cell.angle_beta   90.00
_cell.angle_gamma   90.00
#
_symmetry.space_group_name_H-M   'P 1'
#
loop_
_entity.id
_entity.type
_entity.pdbx_description
1 polymer ?
#
loop_
_entity_poly.entity_id
_entity_poly.type
_entity_poly.pdbx_seq_one_letter_code
_entity_poly.pdbx_strand_id
1 'polypeptide(L)'
;MLHVSNFGACCYPVCHYGWKGDLCDECETFPGCDHGTCTEPWKCVCDTNWGGLLCDKVEHACLSSPCVNGATCGSLCVCLPGFTGKHCQTAVGACESAPCLHGGQCVEQKGVRSMVCNCPMGYTGTYCEFNFSHLIPSGCNYFYLMMNVFKMGPTISYTATASTYCRKTELGISGFKKTALIG
;
A
#
# COMPACT_ATOMS: atom_id res chain seq x y z
N MET A 1 31.41 5.89 -49.41
CA MET A 1 32.46 6.50 -50.28
C MET A 1 33.79 6.04 -49.72
N LEU A 2 34.60 5.33 -50.52
CA LEU A 2 35.92 4.86 -50.09
C LEU A 2 36.90 6.05 -50.14
N HIS A 3 37.54 6.38 -49.02
CA HIS A 3 38.65 7.34 -48.96
C HIS A 3 39.97 6.58 -49.01
N VAL A 4 40.85 6.94 -49.95
CA VAL A 4 42.18 6.34 -50.12
C VAL A 4 43.17 7.13 -49.24
N SER A 5 43.73 6.50 -48.20
CA SER A 5 44.87 7.03 -47.45
C SER A 5 46.18 6.54 -48.08
N ASN A 6 47.09 7.48 -48.34
CA ASN A 6 48.26 7.33 -49.22
C ASN A 6 49.47 6.66 -48.54
N PHE A 7 49.25 5.64 -47.70
CA PHE A 7 50.32 4.90 -47.02
C PHE A 7 49.89 3.44 -46.81
N GLY A 8 50.15 2.57 -47.80
CA GLY A 8 50.42 1.12 -47.63
C GLY A 8 49.62 0.28 -46.61
N ALA A 9 48.43 0.69 -46.20
CA ALA A 9 47.63 0.01 -45.19
C ALA A 9 46.20 -0.13 -45.74
N CYS A 10 45.66 -1.33 -45.57
CA CYS A 10 44.39 -1.81 -46.11
C CYS A 10 43.28 -0.75 -46.09
N CYS A 11 42.50 -0.70 -47.17
CA CYS A 11 41.23 0.01 -47.21
C CYS A 11 40.33 -0.52 -46.09
N TYR A 12 40.30 0.14 -44.94
CA TYR A 12 39.31 -0.16 -43.93
C TYR A 12 37.97 0.43 -44.40
N PRO A 13 36.89 -0.36 -44.41
CA PRO A 13 35.59 0.18 -44.80
C PRO A 13 35.16 1.23 -43.75
N VAL A 14 34.73 2.39 -44.23
CA VAL A 14 34.07 3.39 -43.38
C VAL A 14 32.60 3.06 -43.36
N CYS A 15 32.07 2.72 -42.19
CA CYS A 15 30.69 2.29 -42.07
C CYS A 15 29.70 3.44 -42.28
N HIS A 16 28.55 3.09 -42.84
CA HIS A 16 27.41 4.00 -42.90
C HIS A 16 26.85 4.21 -41.49
N TYR A 17 26.16 5.34 -41.28
CA TYR A 17 25.63 5.71 -39.97
C TYR A 17 24.71 4.60 -39.40
N GLY A 18 25.04 4.13 -38.19
CA GLY A 18 24.33 3.05 -37.51
C GLY A 18 24.77 1.63 -37.91
N TRP A 19 25.90 1.48 -38.58
CA TRP A 19 26.56 0.20 -38.87
C TRP A 19 27.97 0.16 -38.29
N LYS A 20 28.42 -1.01 -37.87
CA LYS A 20 29.72 -1.27 -37.23
C LYS A 20 30.31 -2.61 -37.69
N GLY A 21 31.47 -2.96 -37.14
CA GLY A 21 32.20 -4.18 -37.45
C GLY A 21 33.20 -4.00 -38.60
N ASP A 22 34.07 -4.98 -38.79
CA ASP A 22 35.17 -4.92 -39.78
C ASP A 22 34.68 -4.87 -41.23
N LEU A 23 33.44 -5.32 -41.48
CA LEU A 23 32.78 -5.33 -42.79
C LEU A 23 31.57 -4.39 -42.88
N CYS A 24 31.24 -3.67 -41.81
CA CYS A 24 30.08 -2.77 -41.72
C CYS A 24 28.71 -3.43 -41.99
N ASP A 25 28.58 -4.71 -41.66
CA ASP A 25 27.37 -5.53 -41.81
C ASP A 25 26.66 -5.81 -40.47
N GLU A 26 27.21 -5.32 -39.35
CA GLU A 26 26.56 -5.36 -38.05
C GLU A 26 25.85 -4.04 -37.78
N CYS A 27 24.59 -4.10 -37.34
CA CYS A 27 23.88 -2.91 -36.92
C CYS A 27 24.37 -2.38 -35.57
N GLU A 28 24.28 -1.07 -35.38
CA GLU A 28 24.41 -0.44 -34.07
C GLU A 28 23.04 -0.40 -33.40
N THR A 29 22.97 -0.82 -32.14
CA THR A 29 21.76 -0.71 -31.32
C THR A 29 21.47 0.75 -30.97
N PHE A 30 20.23 1.04 -30.57
CA PHE A 30 19.90 2.37 -30.05
C PHE A 30 20.81 2.73 -28.86
N PRO A 31 21.35 3.97 -28.75
CA PRO A 31 22.24 4.33 -27.64
C PRO A 31 21.57 4.12 -26.29
N GLY A 32 22.20 3.35 -25.41
CA GLY A 32 21.64 2.98 -24.11
C GLY A 32 20.78 1.71 -24.11
N CYS A 33 20.75 0.95 -25.21
CA CYS A 33 20.20 -0.41 -25.24
C CYS A 33 20.98 -1.31 -24.27
N ASP A 34 20.30 -1.87 -23.27
CA ASP A 34 20.94 -2.65 -22.19
C ASP A 34 20.83 -4.16 -22.46
N HIS A 35 19.60 -4.70 -22.50
CA HIS A 35 19.34 -6.13 -22.73
C HIS A 35 18.58 -6.37 -24.04
N GLY A 36 19.24 -6.06 -25.16
CA GLY A 36 18.65 -6.23 -26.47
C GLY A 36 19.64 -6.22 -27.62
N THR A 37 19.15 -6.66 -28.77
CA THR A 37 19.90 -6.76 -30.03
C THR A 37 19.25 -5.89 -31.11
N CYS A 38 19.85 -5.82 -32.30
CA CYS A 38 19.29 -5.07 -33.42
C CYS A 38 19.12 -5.98 -34.65
N THR A 39 18.05 -5.72 -35.41
CA THR A 39 17.86 -6.27 -36.77
C THR A 39 18.06 -5.21 -37.83
N GLU A 40 17.96 -3.94 -37.45
CA GLU A 40 18.24 -2.75 -38.26
C GLU A 40 18.93 -1.70 -37.38
N PRO A 41 19.71 -0.77 -37.97
CA PRO A 41 20.34 0.32 -37.23
C PRO A 41 19.38 1.08 -36.32
N TRP A 42 19.87 1.43 -35.12
CA TRP A 42 19.16 2.23 -34.13
C TRP A 42 17.89 1.58 -33.55
N LYS A 43 17.71 0.28 -33.74
CA LYS A 43 16.68 -0.50 -33.03
C LYS A 43 17.29 -1.16 -31.80
N CYS A 44 16.46 -1.34 -30.77
CA CYS A 44 16.77 -2.14 -29.59
C CYS A 44 15.61 -3.14 -29.44
N VAL A 45 15.83 -4.36 -29.90
CA VAL A 45 14.91 -5.49 -29.82
C VAL A 45 15.26 -6.23 -28.54
N CYS A 46 14.34 -6.22 -27.57
CA CYS A 46 14.63 -6.74 -26.24
C CYS A 46 14.77 -8.25 -26.24
N ASP A 47 15.73 -8.72 -25.44
CA ASP A 47 15.89 -10.12 -25.14
C ASP A 47 14.70 -10.63 -24.32
N THR A 48 14.53 -11.95 -24.23
CA THR A 48 13.41 -12.55 -23.49
C THR A 48 13.38 -12.04 -22.05
N ASN A 49 12.20 -11.61 -21.60
CA ASN A 49 11.93 -11.02 -20.27
C ASN A 49 12.41 -9.58 -20.07
N TRP A 50 12.91 -8.90 -21.11
CA TRP A 50 13.22 -7.47 -21.07
C TRP A 50 12.27 -6.68 -21.96
N GLY A 51 12.03 -5.43 -21.60
CA GLY A 51 11.07 -4.55 -22.24
C GLY A 51 11.38 -3.08 -21.97
N GLY A 52 10.58 -2.21 -22.58
CA GLY A 52 10.86 -0.77 -22.65
C GLY A 52 11.65 -0.39 -23.90
N LEU A 53 11.75 0.91 -24.18
CA LEU A 53 12.41 1.42 -25.39
C LEU A 53 13.92 1.10 -25.42
N LEU A 54 14.53 0.97 -24.25
CA LEU A 54 15.96 0.70 -24.06
C LEU A 54 16.23 -0.72 -23.53
N CYS A 55 15.20 -1.56 -23.42
CA CYS A 55 15.29 -2.89 -22.82
C CYS A 55 15.92 -2.88 -21.42
N ASP A 56 15.58 -1.84 -20.65
CA ASP A 56 16.05 -1.56 -19.29
C ASP A 56 15.06 -2.04 -18.22
N LYS A 57 13.90 -2.58 -18.63
CA LYS A 57 12.84 -3.04 -17.73
C LYS A 57 12.63 -4.53 -17.88
N VAL A 58 12.37 -5.22 -16.77
CA VAL A 58 12.03 -6.64 -16.81
C VAL A 58 10.54 -6.79 -17.17
N GLU A 59 10.23 -7.30 -18.37
CA GLU A 59 8.88 -7.48 -18.90
C GLU A 59 8.11 -8.61 -18.18
N HIS A 60 8.84 -9.62 -17.68
CA HIS A 60 8.28 -10.64 -16.80
C HIS A 60 8.97 -10.63 -15.44
N ALA A 61 8.67 -9.60 -14.64
CA ALA A 61 9.17 -9.46 -13.27
C ALA A 61 8.89 -10.70 -12.39
N CYS A 62 7.97 -11.57 -12.78
CA CYS A 62 7.51 -12.72 -12.00
C CYS A 62 8.31 -14.02 -12.15
N LEU A 63 9.21 -14.16 -13.14
CA LEU A 63 9.94 -15.42 -13.34
C LEU A 63 10.86 -15.79 -12.16
N SER A 64 11.40 -14.79 -11.47
CA SER A 64 12.19 -14.98 -10.25
C SER A 64 11.34 -15.15 -8.99
N SER A 65 10.00 -15.24 -9.12
CA SER A 65 9.04 -15.27 -8.01
C SER A 65 9.33 -14.23 -6.92
N PRO A 66 9.51 -12.94 -7.27
CA PRO A 66 10.02 -11.98 -6.30
C PRO A 66 8.95 -11.49 -5.32
N CYS A 67 7.67 -11.78 -5.54
CA CYS A 67 6.58 -11.38 -4.66
C CYS A 67 6.54 -12.28 -3.42
N VAL A 68 6.53 -11.67 -2.23
CA VAL A 68 6.50 -12.40 -0.95
C VAL A 68 5.13 -12.26 -0.26
N ASN A 69 4.97 -12.92 0.90
CA ASN A 69 3.77 -12.84 1.72
C ASN A 69 2.46 -13.27 1.03
N GLY A 70 2.53 -14.22 0.09
CA GLY A 70 1.35 -14.75 -0.60
C GLY A 70 0.75 -13.82 -1.65
N ALA A 71 1.51 -12.80 -2.08
CA ALA A 71 1.11 -11.90 -3.15
C ALA A 71 1.01 -12.61 -4.52
N THR A 72 0.05 -12.17 -5.34
CA THR A 72 -0.15 -12.71 -6.69
C THR A 72 0.72 -11.96 -7.68
N CYS A 73 1.40 -12.71 -8.56
CA CYS A 73 2.35 -12.16 -9.53
C CYS A 73 1.70 -12.00 -10.91
N GLY A 74 1.66 -10.77 -11.44
CA GLY A 74 1.23 -10.44 -12.81
C GLY A 74 2.37 -9.81 -13.63
N SER A 75 2.24 -8.52 -13.96
CA SER A 75 3.36 -7.68 -14.45
C SER A 75 4.09 -6.94 -13.32
N LEU A 76 3.40 -6.75 -12.19
CA LEU A 76 3.91 -6.27 -10.90
C LEU A 76 3.32 -7.14 -9.77
N CYS A 77 3.88 -7.06 -8.55
CA CYS A 77 3.33 -7.77 -7.40
C CYS A 77 2.01 -7.13 -6.93
N VAL A 78 0.95 -7.93 -6.86
CA VAL A 78 -0.33 -7.53 -6.25
C VAL A 78 -0.34 -7.98 -4.80
N CYS A 79 -0.20 -7.01 -3.88
CA CYS A 79 -0.09 -7.30 -2.45
C CYS A 79 -1.43 -7.68 -1.83
N LEU A 80 -1.39 -8.68 -0.94
CA LEU A 80 -2.52 -8.97 -0.06
C LEU A 80 -2.77 -7.80 0.92
N PRO A 81 -4.01 -7.65 1.43
CA PRO A 81 -4.31 -6.65 2.45
C PRO A 81 -3.34 -6.72 3.63
N GLY A 82 -2.80 -5.57 4.03
CA GLY A 82 -1.80 -5.49 5.11
C GLY A 82 -0.35 -5.63 4.63
N PHE A 83 -0.07 -5.62 3.33
CA PHE A 83 1.28 -5.60 2.78
C PHE A 83 1.44 -4.55 1.67
N THR A 84 2.65 -4.02 1.53
CA THR A 84 3.03 -2.99 0.55
C THR A 84 4.49 -3.16 0.09
N GLY A 85 4.92 -2.32 -0.85
CA GLY A 85 6.24 -2.36 -1.48
C GLY A 85 6.25 -3.09 -2.82
N LYS A 86 7.32 -2.88 -3.62
CA LYS A 86 7.48 -3.46 -4.97
C LYS A 86 7.33 -4.98 -5.01
N HIS A 87 7.69 -5.64 -3.91
CA HIS A 87 7.66 -7.09 -3.76
C HIS A 87 6.70 -7.55 -2.64
N CYS A 88 5.85 -6.65 -2.13
CA CYS A 88 4.93 -6.90 -1.01
C CYS A 88 5.64 -7.34 0.28
N GLN A 89 6.89 -6.90 0.45
CA GLN A 89 7.75 -7.27 1.57
C GLN A 89 7.46 -6.49 2.85
N THR A 90 6.84 -5.32 2.74
CA THR A 90 6.59 -4.45 3.88
C THR A 90 5.21 -4.75 4.44
N ALA A 91 5.13 -5.14 5.71
CA ALA A 91 3.84 -5.23 6.39
C ALA A 91 3.33 -3.82 6.68
N VAL A 92 2.09 -3.54 6.28
CA VAL A 92 1.39 -2.29 6.59
C VAL A 92 0.79 -2.46 7.99
N GLY A 93 1.18 -1.56 8.89
CA GLY A 93 0.61 -1.51 10.22
C GLY A 93 -0.90 -1.28 10.14
N ALA A 94 -1.68 -1.94 11.01
CA ALA A 94 -3.12 -1.75 11.06
C ALA A 94 -3.48 -0.26 11.26
N CYS A 95 -2.64 0.50 11.97
CA CYS A 95 -2.86 1.92 12.20
C CYS A 95 -2.31 2.87 11.12
N GLU A 96 -1.51 2.40 10.16
CA GLU A 96 -0.91 3.27 9.13
C GLU A 96 -1.95 3.86 8.17
N SER A 97 -3.07 3.17 7.97
CA SER A 97 -4.18 3.66 7.14
C SER A 97 -5.06 4.73 7.82
N ALA A 98 -4.69 5.18 9.03
CA ALA A 98 -5.48 6.10 9.85
C ALA A 98 -6.98 5.72 9.93
N PRO A 99 -7.30 4.48 10.35
CA PRO A 99 -8.64 3.91 10.27
C PRO A 99 -9.64 4.51 11.28
N CYS A 100 -9.18 5.15 12.35
CA CYS A 100 -10.03 5.72 13.39
C CYS A 100 -10.58 7.08 12.98
N LEU A 101 -11.90 7.23 13.00
CA LEU A 101 -12.60 8.45 12.62
C LEU A 101 -12.70 9.45 13.78
N HIS A 102 -13.10 10.68 13.45
CA HIS A 102 -13.42 11.75 14.39
C HIS A 102 -12.30 12.08 15.40
N GLY A 103 -11.04 11.86 15.02
CA GLY A 103 -9.88 12.11 15.89
C GLY A 103 -9.60 10.98 16.88
N GLY A 104 -10.12 9.77 16.67
CA GLY A 104 -9.76 8.59 17.44
C GLY A 104 -8.27 8.24 17.32
N GLN A 105 -7.65 7.87 18.43
CA GLN A 105 -6.26 7.46 18.45
C GLN A 105 -6.17 5.95 18.14
N CYS A 106 -5.51 5.60 17.04
CA CYS A 106 -5.29 4.20 16.70
C CYS A 106 -4.14 3.60 17.53
N VAL A 107 -4.37 2.40 18.07
CA VAL A 107 -3.37 1.64 18.81
C VAL A 107 -3.31 0.22 18.23
N GLU A 108 -2.11 -0.21 17.82
CA GLU A 108 -1.90 -1.58 17.38
C GLU A 108 -1.83 -2.54 18.57
N GLN A 109 -2.52 -3.67 18.47
CA GLN A 109 -2.47 -4.71 19.49
C GLN A 109 -1.22 -5.56 19.28
N LYS A 110 -0.40 -5.75 20.33
CA LYS A 110 0.78 -6.62 20.23
C LYS A 110 0.34 -8.08 20.10
N GLY A 111 0.85 -8.78 19.08
CA GLY A 111 0.70 -10.22 18.90
C GLY A 111 -0.49 -10.69 18.08
N VAL A 112 -1.39 -9.79 17.69
CA VAL A 112 -2.49 -10.04 16.74
C VAL A 112 -2.46 -8.93 15.70
N ARG A 113 -2.69 -9.22 14.42
CA ARG A 113 -2.87 -8.19 13.37
C ARG A 113 -4.21 -7.46 13.54
N SER A 114 -4.43 -6.87 14.71
CA SER A 114 -5.62 -6.12 15.06
C SER A 114 -5.25 -4.74 15.60
N MET A 115 -6.15 -3.79 15.43
CA MET A 115 -6.07 -2.45 15.99
C MET A 115 -7.19 -2.24 17.01
N VAL A 116 -7.03 -1.24 17.86
CA VAL A 116 -8.12 -0.65 18.64
C VAL A 116 -8.09 0.86 18.46
N CYS A 117 -9.26 1.44 18.20
CA CYS A 117 -9.44 2.88 18.19
C CYS A 117 -9.86 3.38 19.58
N ASN A 118 -9.04 4.25 20.16
CA ASN A 118 -9.39 5.00 21.37
C ASN A 118 -10.24 6.21 20.95
N CYS A 119 -11.56 6.08 21.09
CA CYS A 119 -12.49 7.11 20.64
C CYS A 119 -12.55 8.32 21.57
N PRO A 120 -12.66 9.54 21.02
CA PRO A 120 -12.91 10.74 21.81
C PRO A 120 -14.32 10.72 22.42
N MET A 121 -14.53 11.52 23.46
CA MET A 121 -15.84 11.61 24.12
C MET A 121 -16.94 11.99 23.13
N GLY A 122 -18.07 11.26 23.20
CA GLY A 122 -19.18 11.40 22.26
C GLY A 122 -19.10 10.53 21.02
N TYR A 123 -18.05 9.70 20.86
CA TYR A 123 -17.91 8.75 19.75
C TYR A 123 -17.68 7.32 20.23
N THR A 124 -18.22 6.35 19.49
CA THR A 124 -18.09 4.90 19.76
C THR A 124 -18.11 4.10 18.46
N GLY A 125 -17.92 2.78 18.55
CA GLY A 125 -17.76 1.88 17.42
C GLY A 125 -16.32 1.42 17.24
N THR A 126 -16.10 0.46 16.35
CA THR A 126 -14.76 -0.11 16.08
C THR A 126 -13.82 0.94 15.51
N TYR A 127 -14.36 1.90 14.76
CA TYR A 127 -13.64 2.97 14.08
C TYR A 127 -14.07 4.36 14.59
N CYS A 128 -14.75 4.46 15.73
CA CYS A 128 -15.30 5.71 16.26
C CYS A 128 -16.33 6.39 15.34
N GLU A 129 -17.05 5.60 14.55
CA GLU A 129 -17.99 6.04 13.52
C GLU A 129 -19.32 6.58 14.08
N PHE A 130 -19.72 6.17 15.28
CA PHE A 130 -21.02 6.51 15.86
C PHE A 130 -20.92 7.71 16.79
N ASN A 131 -21.64 8.79 16.48
CA ASN A 131 -21.73 9.99 17.31
C ASN A 131 -22.95 9.93 18.24
N PHE A 132 -22.71 10.04 19.54
CA PHE A 132 -23.74 10.10 20.58
C PHE A 132 -23.58 11.32 21.50
N SER A 133 -22.82 12.34 21.07
CA SER A 133 -22.57 13.56 21.85
C SER A 133 -23.85 14.24 22.35
N HIS A 134 -24.94 14.17 21.58
CA HIS A 134 -26.27 14.69 21.96
C HIS A 134 -26.88 14.01 23.20
N LEU A 135 -26.39 12.84 23.61
CA LEU A 135 -26.81 12.11 24.81
C LEU A 135 -25.96 12.45 26.04
N ILE A 136 -24.92 13.29 25.89
CA ILE A 136 -24.02 13.69 26.97
C ILE A 136 -24.45 15.08 27.47
N PRO A 137 -25.03 15.19 28.68
CA PRO A 137 -25.33 16.49 29.28
C PRO A 137 -24.05 17.27 29.58
N SER A 138 -24.12 18.60 29.50
CA SER A 138 -23.03 19.49 29.86
C SER A 138 -22.56 19.25 31.31
N GLY A 139 -21.24 19.04 31.49
CA GLY A 139 -20.62 18.78 32.80
C GLY A 139 -20.46 17.30 33.18
N CYS A 140 -20.81 16.36 32.28
CA CYS A 140 -20.64 14.93 32.52
C CYS A 140 -19.43 14.34 31.77
N ASN A 141 -18.64 13.51 32.45
CA ASN A 141 -17.59 12.69 31.83
C ASN A 141 -18.06 11.23 31.77
N TYR A 142 -17.65 10.52 30.72
CA TYR A 142 -17.97 9.11 30.53
C TYR A 142 -16.77 8.27 30.95
N PHE A 143 -16.90 7.34 31.90
CA PHE A 143 -15.72 6.66 32.47
C PHE A 143 -15.35 5.36 31.76
N TYR A 144 -16.26 4.41 31.52
CA TYR A 144 -15.94 3.18 30.75
C TYR A 144 -17.20 2.57 30.13
N LEU A 145 -17.18 2.26 28.82
CA LEU A 145 -18.14 1.39 28.15
C LEU A 145 -17.75 -0.06 28.47
N MET A 146 -18.47 -0.73 29.35
CA MET A 146 -18.41 -2.18 29.45
C MET A 146 -19.40 -2.74 28.41
N MET A 147 -18.90 -3.18 27.26
CA MET A 147 -19.71 -3.90 26.28
C MET A 147 -19.93 -5.32 26.78
N ASN A 148 -21.16 -5.67 27.15
CA ASN A 148 -21.53 -7.06 27.38
C ASN A 148 -22.13 -7.62 26.09
N VAL A 149 -21.50 -8.63 25.50
CA VAL A 149 -21.99 -9.31 24.29
C VAL A 149 -22.94 -10.42 24.72
N PHE A 150 -24.26 -10.24 24.50
CA PHE A 150 -25.24 -11.30 24.69
C PHE A 150 -25.54 -11.98 23.36
N LYS A 151 -25.08 -13.22 23.18
CA LYS A 151 -25.40 -14.04 22.01
C LYS A 151 -26.80 -14.64 22.18
N MET A 152 -27.80 -14.06 21.52
CA MET A 152 -29.17 -14.60 21.44
C MET A 152 -29.41 -15.17 20.03
N GLY A 153 -29.04 -16.44 19.81
CA GLY A 153 -29.29 -17.14 18.55
C GLY A 153 -28.44 -16.66 17.36
N PRO A 154 -28.96 -16.69 16.11
CA PRO A 154 -28.21 -16.28 14.90
C PRO A 154 -28.02 -14.75 14.80
N THR A 155 -28.62 -13.98 15.71
CA THR A 155 -28.54 -12.52 15.79
C THR A 155 -27.53 -12.08 16.87
N ILE A 156 -26.60 -11.21 16.49
CA ILE A 156 -25.70 -10.53 17.43
C ILE A 156 -26.40 -9.25 17.87
N SER A 157 -26.84 -9.18 19.13
CA SER A 157 -27.42 -7.97 19.71
C SER A 157 -26.41 -7.32 20.65
N TYR A 158 -26.09 -6.05 20.39
CA TYR A 158 -25.16 -5.26 21.20
C TYR A 158 -25.94 -4.49 22.27
N THR A 159 -25.81 -4.85 23.55
CA THR A 159 -26.33 -4.02 24.64
C THR A 159 -25.19 -3.25 25.29
N ALA A 160 -25.13 -1.95 25.03
CA ALA A 160 -24.14 -1.06 25.63
C ALA A 160 -24.71 -0.46 26.92
N THR A 161 -24.21 -0.87 28.09
CA THR A 161 -24.53 -0.17 29.35
C THR A 161 -23.57 0.99 29.55
N ALA A 162 -24.12 2.20 29.50
CA ALA A 162 -23.41 3.44 29.74
C ALA A 162 -23.50 3.88 31.20
N SER A 163 -22.36 4.17 31.84
CA SER A 163 -22.33 4.83 33.16
C SER A 163 -21.71 6.22 33.01
N THR A 164 -22.56 7.25 33.02
CA THR A 164 -22.14 8.67 33.03
C THR A 164 -21.83 9.10 34.45
N TYR A 165 -20.66 9.72 34.67
CA TYR A 165 -20.30 10.34 35.94
C TYR A 165 -20.21 11.86 35.77
N CYS A 166 -21.10 12.59 36.43
CA CYS A 166 -21.13 14.04 36.34
C CYS A 166 -20.33 14.66 37.48
N ARG A 167 -19.47 15.65 37.16
CA ARG A 167 -18.73 16.38 38.20
C ARG A 167 -19.72 17.31 38.90
N LYS A 168 -19.84 17.20 40.23
CA LYS A 168 -20.75 18.02 41.04
C LYS A 168 -20.43 19.52 40.86
N THR A 169 -21.32 20.25 40.22
CA THR A 169 -21.51 21.69 40.45
C THR A 169 -23.00 21.92 40.73
N GLU A 170 -23.32 22.04 42.02
CA GLU A 170 -24.46 22.77 42.61
C GLU A 170 -25.93 22.44 42.27
N LEU A 171 -26.29 21.23 41.82
CA LEU A 171 -27.71 20.80 41.87
C LEU A 171 -27.80 19.35 42.38
N GLY A 172 -28.10 19.21 43.67
CA GLY A 172 -28.07 17.94 44.39
C GLY A 172 -29.02 16.89 43.84
N ILE A 173 -28.49 15.83 43.23
CA ILE A 173 -29.15 14.53 43.08
C ILE A 173 -28.09 13.43 43.22
N SER A 174 -28.32 12.50 44.14
CA SER A 174 -27.56 11.25 44.33
C SER A 174 -27.62 10.35 43.09
N GLY A 175 -26.54 9.62 42.80
CA GLY A 175 -26.29 8.88 41.56
C GLY A 175 -27.49 8.15 40.96
N PHE A 176 -27.88 8.57 39.75
CA PHE A 176 -28.83 7.83 38.91
C PHE A 176 -28.07 7.09 37.81
N LYS A 177 -28.18 5.76 37.83
CA LYS A 177 -27.82 4.87 36.72
C LYS A 177 -28.92 5.02 35.65
N LYS A 178 -28.71 5.83 34.63
CA LYS A 178 -29.60 5.84 33.45
C LYS A 178 -29.11 4.78 32.46
N THR A 179 -29.79 3.64 32.45
CA THR A 179 -29.64 2.63 31.38
C THR A 179 -30.45 3.12 30.17
N ALA A 180 -29.79 3.57 29.11
CA ALA A 180 -30.44 3.80 27.82
C ALA A 180 -30.36 2.51 27.00
N LEU A 181 -31.51 1.93 26.65
CA LEU A 181 -31.62 0.86 25.68
C LEU A 181 -31.59 1.50 24.28
N ILE A 182 -30.58 1.15 23.49
CA ILE A 182 -30.53 1.52 22.07
C ILE A 182 -31.17 0.33 21.34
N GLY A 183 -32.38 0.55 20.79
CA GLY A 183 -33.13 -0.43 20.00
C GLY A 183 -32.78 -0.33 18.52
#